data_AF-A0A514M8V3-F1
#
_entry.id   AF-A0A514M8V3-F1
#
_cell.length_a   1.000
_cell.length_b   1.000
_cell.length_c   1.000
_cell.angle_alpha   90.00
_cell.angle_beta   90.00
_cell.angle_gamma   90.00
#
_symmetry.space_group_name_H-M   'P 1'
#
loop_
_entity.id
_entity.type
_entity.pdbx_description
1 polymer ?
#
loop_
_entity_poly.entity_id
_entity_poly.type
_entity_poly.pdbx_seq_one_letter_code
_entity_poly.pdbx_strand_id
1 'polypeptide(L)' 'GELLRALGGVKASASLLGVPLGHNSSFLQGPAFAPPRIREAIWCGSTNSSTEEGKELNDPRVLTDVGGVPIQE' A
#
# COMPACT_ATOMS: atom_id res chain seq x y z
N GLY A 1 -8.84 8.02 7.34
CA GLY A 1 -8.82 7.98 8.82
C GLY A 1 -10.20 7.82 9.44
N GLU A 2 -11.22 8.52 8.94
CA GLU A 2 -12.60 8.47 9.49
C GLU A 2 -13.17 7.06 9.56
N LEU A 3 -12.99 6.27 8.49
CA LEU A 3 -13.39 4.86 8.44
C LEU A 3 -12.85 4.05 9.64
N LEU A 4 -11.56 4.21 9.96
CA LEU A 4 -10.93 3.48 11.07
C LEU A 4 -11.48 3.89 12.43
N ARG A 5 -11.70 5.20 12.62
CA ARG A 5 -12.27 5.73 13.86
C ARG A 5 -13.72 5.29 14.05
N ALA A 6 -14.50 5.25 12.97
CA ALA A 6 -15.88 4.78 12.99
C ALA A 6 -15.97 3.28 13.30
N LEU A 7 -15.06 2.46 12.77
CA LEU A 7 -14.99 1.03 13.07
C LEU A 7 -14.50 0.72 14.49
N GLY A 8 -13.66 1.59 15.07
CA GLY A 8 -13.09 1.41 16.40
C GLY A 8 -12.20 0.17 16.52
N GLY A 9 -11.76 -0.13 17.75
CA GLY A 9 -11.01 -1.37 18.05
C GLY A 9 -9.60 -1.46 17.46
N VAL A 10 -9.06 -0.37 16.90
CA VAL A 10 -7.74 -0.33 16.28
C VAL A 10 -6.88 0.76 16.93
N LYS A 11 -5.67 0.39 17.37
CA LYS A 11 -4.68 1.34 17.93
C LYS A 11 -3.76 1.91 16.85
N ALA A 12 -3.45 1.10 15.84
CA ALA A 12 -2.65 1.43 14.69
C ALA A 12 -3.13 0.62 13.48
N SER A 13 -3.15 1.24 12.30
CA SER A 13 -3.48 0.62 11.02
C SER A 13 -2.40 1.02 10.01
N ALA A 14 -1.98 0.08 9.15
CA ALA A 14 -1.04 0.39 8.09
C ALA A 14 -1.74 1.14 6.95
N SER A 15 -1.07 2.13 6.39
CA SER A 15 -1.57 2.89 5.24
C SER A 15 -0.49 3.04 4.19
N LEU A 16 -0.75 2.57 2.97
CA LEU A 16 0.19 2.66 1.87
C LEU A 16 0.24 4.08 1.33
N LEU A 17 1.45 4.64 1.26
CA LEU A 17 1.73 5.86 0.51
C LEU A 17 2.83 5.55 -0.50
N GLY A 18 2.48 5.65 -1.78
CA GLY A 18 3.44 5.45 -2.87
C GLY A 18 4.30 6.70 -3.07
N VAL A 19 5.62 6.53 -3.10
CA VAL A 19 6.57 7.57 -3.52
C VAL A 19 7.26 7.10 -4.79
N PRO A 20 6.73 7.42 -5.98
CA PRO A 20 7.27 6.96 -7.27
C PRO A 20 8.51 7.78 -7.68
N LEU A 21 9.59 7.68 -6.91
CA LEU A 21 10.84 8.41 -7.16
C LEU A 21 11.93 7.44 -7.62
N GLY A 22 12.48 7.69 -8.81
CA GLY A 22 13.57 6.90 -9.37
C GLY A 22 14.84 7.68 -9.66
N HIS A 23 14.76 9.01 -9.86
CA HIS A 23 15.86 9.83 -10.41
C HIS A 23 17.11 9.92 -9.53
N ASN A 24 17.01 9.64 -8.24
CA ASN A 24 18.16 9.58 -7.32
C ASN A 24 18.94 8.25 -7.40
N SER A 25 18.50 7.30 -8.24
CA SER A 25 19.20 6.03 -8.44
C SER A 25 20.44 6.22 -9.32
N SER A 26 21.56 5.60 -8.96
CA SER A 26 22.85 5.76 -9.65
C SER A 26 23.03 4.91 -10.91
N PHE A 27 22.09 4.00 -11.21
CA PHE A 27 22.19 3.08 -12.35
C PHE A 27 20.88 3.01 -13.15
N LEU A 28 19.79 2.51 -12.56
CA LEU A 28 18.47 2.41 -13.22
C LEU A 28 17.39 3.10 -12.38
N GLN A 29 16.53 3.87 -13.05
CA GLN A 29 15.44 4.63 -12.41
C GLN A 29 14.10 3.86 -12.36
N GLY A 30 14.14 2.56 -12.66
CA GLY A 30 12.97 1.66 -12.62
C GLY A 30 12.12 1.70 -11.35
N PRO A 31 12.66 1.95 -10.13
CA PRO A 31 11.85 2.04 -8.92
C PRO A 31 10.71 3.08 -8.96
N ALA A 32 10.80 4.11 -9.82
CA ALA A 32 9.71 5.07 -10.01
C ALA A 32 8.38 4.39 -10.39
N PHE A 33 8.41 3.26 -11.09
CA PHE A 33 7.23 2.52 -11.56
C PHE A 33 6.72 1.46 -10.58
N ALA A 34 7.40 1.27 -9.44
CA ALA A 34 7.10 0.18 -8.51
C ALA A 34 5.74 0.32 -7.78
N PRO A 35 5.31 1.50 -7.27
CA PRO A 35 4.14 1.57 -6.39
C PRO A 35 2.83 1.07 -7.03
N PRO A 36 2.50 1.35 -8.30
CA PRO A 36 1.32 0.76 -8.94
C PRO A 36 1.41 -0.76 -9.10
N ARG A 37 2.60 -1.30 -9.42
CA ARG A 37 2.83 -2.74 -9.61
C ARG A 37 2.74 -3.54 -8.31
N ILE A 38 3.20 -2.95 -7.21
CA ILE A 38 3.07 -3.55 -5.88
C ILE A 38 1.59 -3.70 -5.49
N ARG A 39 0.77 -2.66 -5.74
CA ARG A 39 -0.68 -2.73 -5.48
C ARG A 39 -1.39 -3.79 -6.32
N GLU A 40 -1.04 -3.88 -7.60
CA GLU A 40 -1.55 -4.91 -8.50
C GLU A 40 -1.29 -6.31 -7.94
N ALA A 41 -0.06 -6.55 -7.44
CA ALA A 41 0.31 -7.84 -6.86
C ALA A 41 -0.40 -8.17 -5.53
N ILE A 42 -0.63 -7.18 -4.65
CA ILE A 42 -1.35 -7.38 -3.38
C ILE A 42 -2.77 -7.88 -3.62
N TRP A 43 -3.43 -7.39 -4.67
CA TRP A 43 -4.84 -7.69 -4.97
C TRP A 43 -5.01 -8.64 -6.17
N CYS A 44 -3.98 -9.42 -6.49
CA CYS A 44 -4.04 -10.38 -7.58
C CYS A 44 -5.06 -11.50 -7.27
N GLY A 45 -5.89 -11.88 -8.25
CA GLY A 45 -6.87 -12.96 -8.08
C GLY A 45 -6.27 -14.35 -7.84
N SER A 46 -4.96 -14.52 -8.00
CA SER A 46 -4.27 -15.77 -7.64
C SER A 46 -4.00 -15.90 -6.14
N THR A 47 -4.11 -14.82 -5.37
CA THR A 47 -3.86 -14.80 -3.92
C THR A 47 -5.17 -14.69 -3.15
N ASN A 48 -5.15 -15.10 -1.89
CA ASN A 48 -6.19 -14.72 -0.94
C ASN A 48 -5.80 -13.39 -0.26
N SER A 49 -6.68 -12.89 0.61
CA SER A 49 -6.47 -11.65 1.36
C SER A 49 -5.94 -11.87 2.79
N SER A 50 -5.54 -13.08 3.14
CA SER A 50 -5.02 -13.39 4.47
C SER A 50 -3.50 -13.32 4.50
N THR A 51 -2.93 -12.62 5.49
CA THR A 51 -1.48 -12.71 5.76
C THR A 51 -1.11 -14.09 6.34
N GLU A 52 0.18 -14.41 6.42
CA GLU A 52 0.66 -15.65 7.05
C GLU A 52 0.18 -15.85 8.51
N GLU A 53 0.09 -14.76 9.29
CA GLU A 53 -0.46 -14.78 10.67
C GLU A 53 -2.00 -14.73 10.72
N GLY A 54 -2.69 -14.79 9.59
CA GLY A 54 -4.16 -14.79 9.52
C GLY A 54 -4.84 -13.42 9.69
N LYS A 55 -4.15 -12.29 9.49
CA LYS A 55 -4.79 -10.97 9.42
C LYS A 55 -5.47 -10.78 8.06
N GLU A 56 -6.67 -10.22 8.07
CA GLU A 56 -7.47 -9.98 6.86
C GLU A 56 -7.14 -8.63 6.23
N LEU A 57 -6.54 -8.61 5.04
CA LEU A 57 -6.13 -7.39 4.35
C LEU A 57 -7.31 -6.55 3.86
N ASN A 58 -8.49 -7.14 3.61
CA ASN A 58 -9.70 -6.37 3.27
C ASN A 58 -10.26 -5.62 4.49
N ASP A 59 -9.81 -5.92 5.72
CA ASP A 59 -10.17 -5.13 6.89
C ASP A 59 -9.35 -3.82 6.88
N PRO A 60 -9.98 -2.64 6.77
CA PRO A 60 -9.26 -1.37 6.77
C PRO A 60 -8.48 -1.12 8.07
N ARG A 61 -8.83 -1.79 9.18
CA ARG A 61 -8.05 -1.73 10.43
C ARG A 61 -6.68 -2.38 10.28
N VAL A 62 -6.50 -3.27 9.30
CA VAL A 62 -5.22 -3.91 8.96
C VAL A 62 -4.48 -3.10 7.91
N LEU A 63 -5.10 -2.83 6.76
CA LEU A 63 -4.46 -2.15 5.64
C LEU A 63 -5.40 -1.15 4.95
N THR A 64 -4.86 0.04 4.67
CA THR A 64 -5.48 1.06 3.82
C THR A 64 -4.47 1.57 2.79
N ASP A 65 -4.93 2.34 1.82
CA ASP A 65 -4.08 2.97 0.81
C ASP A 65 -4.53 4.42 0.60
N VAL A 66 -3.58 5.35 0.66
CA VAL A 66 -3.81 6.79 0.44
C VAL A 66 -3.32 7.26 -0.92
N GLY A 67 -2.88 6.34 -1.78
CA GLY A 67 -2.46 6.62 -3.14
C GLY A 67 -0.97 6.94 -3.26
N GLY A 68 -0.61 7.63 -4.33
CA GLY A 68 0.77 8.02 -4.63
C GLY A 68 0.96 9.54 -4.56
N VAL A 69 2.14 9.97 -4.14
CA VAL A 69 2.55 11.37 -4.28
C VAL A 69 2.76 11.66 -5.77
N PRO A 70 2.19 12.74 -6.32
CA PRO A 70 2.46 13.17 -7.68
C PRO A 70 3.85 13.81 -7.73
N ILE A 71 4.89 12.97 -7.81
CA ILE A 71 6.26 13.43 -8.02
C ILE A 71 6.35 14.01 -9.44
N GLN A 72 6.57 15.32 -9.51
CA GLN A 72 6.94 16.04 -10.72
C GLN A 72 8.47 16.16 -10.70
N GLU A 73 9.10 15.97 -11.86
CA GLU A 73 10.50 16.34 -12.05
C GLU A 73 10.64 17.85 -12.25
#